data_AF-A0A7V2YZP6-F1
#
_entry.id   AF-A0A7V2YZP6-F1
#
_cell.length_a   1.000
_cell.length_b   1.000
_cell.length_c   1.000
_cell.angle_alpha   90.00
_cell.angle_beta   90.00
_cell.angle_gamma   90.00
#
_symmetry.space_group_name_H-M   'P 1'
#
loop_
_entity.id
_entity.type
_entity.pdbx_description
1 polymer ?
#
loop_
_entity_poly.entity_id
_entity_poly.type
_entity_poly.pdbx_seq_one_letter_code
_entity_poly.pdbx_strand_id
1 'polypeptide(L)'
;MTLIDTSAWVHALRLEGDPDVTSRVRVLLESGEAAWCPLVQLELWNGARGNHEKRVLKQMSADLPSLDIDGAVWAIAFELAQMARQRGITAPATDILVAACARRHGAGIEHADKHMEALSELPT
;
A
#
# COMPACT_ATOMS: atom_id res chain seq x y z
N MET A 1 -4.13 9.80 -7.90
CA MET A 1 -4.52 8.67 -7.06
C MET A 1 -3.29 8.12 -6.35
N THR A 2 -3.43 7.69 -5.11
CA THR A 2 -2.35 7.27 -4.22
C THR A 2 -2.70 5.93 -3.59
N LEU A 3 -1.88 4.91 -3.83
CA LEU A 3 -1.98 3.60 -3.18
C LEU A 3 -1.46 3.74 -1.75
N ILE A 4 -2.35 3.56 -0.77
CA ILE A 4 -1.99 3.59 0.65
C ILE A 4 -1.57 2.18 1.07
N ASP A 5 -0.31 2.05 1.50
CA ASP A 5 0.28 0.81 1.98
C ASP A 5 -0.30 0.39 3.34
N THR A 6 -0.19 -0.91 3.66
CA THR A 6 -0.65 -1.48 4.93
C THR A 6 -0.03 -0.76 6.13
N SER A 7 1.24 -0.36 6.06
CA SER A 7 1.90 0.38 7.15
C SER A 7 1.17 1.69 7.49
N ALA A 8 0.77 2.47 6.49
CA ALA A 8 0.03 3.71 6.69
C ALA A 8 -1.41 3.48 7.17
N TRP A 9 -2.11 2.48 6.62
CA TRP A 9 -3.43 2.09 7.10
C TRP A 9 -3.42 1.68 8.56
N VAL A 10 -2.41 0.95 9.01
CA VAL A 10 -2.28 0.51 10.39
C VAL A 10 -2.19 1.70 11.35
N HIS A 11 -1.49 2.78 10.97
CA HIS A 11 -1.52 4.03 11.75
C HIS A 11 -2.91 4.66 11.72
N ALA A 12 -3.50 4.85 10.53
CA ALA A 12 -4.79 5.53 10.39
C ALA A 12 -5.97 4.83 11.07
N LEU A 13 -5.92 3.50 11.20
CA LEU A 13 -7.00 2.69 11.79
C LEU A 13 -6.85 2.46 13.30
N ARG A 14 -5.68 2.76 13.89
CA ARG A 14 -5.43 2.58 15.33
C ARG A 14 -5.65 3.88 16.10
N LEU A 15 -6.17 3.77 17.32
CA LEU A 15 -6.33 4.92 18.22
C LEU A 15 -5.01 5.62 18.53
N GLU A 16 -3.92 4.85 18.67
CA GLU A 16 -2.57 5.33 18.95
C GLU A 16 -1.69 5.32 17.70
N GLY A 17 -2.29 5.59 16.53
CA GLY A 17 -1.57 5.78 15.28
C GLY A 17 -0.63 6.97 15.32
N ASP A 18 0.31 7.01 14.38
CA ASP A 18 1.16 8.19 14.21
C ASP A 18 0.25 9.33 13.68
N PRO A 19 0.18 10.49 14.36
CA PRO A 19 -0.74 11.56 13.98
C PRO A 19 -0.47 12.13 12.59
N ASP A 20 0.79 12.20 12.17
CA ASP A 20 1.18 12.78 10.89
C ASP A 20 0.82 11.83 9.75
N VAL A 21 1.10 10.54 9.90
CA VAL A 21 0.69 9.50 8.94
C VAL A 21 -0.84 9.45 8.84
N THR A 22 -1.53 9.48 9.97
CA THR A 22 -3.00 9.47 10.03
C THR A 22 -3.59 10.69 9.32
N SER A 23 -2.99 11.86 9.51
CA SER A 23 -3.40 13.10 8.85
C SER A 23 -3.26 13.01 7.33
N ARG A 24 -2.13 12.50 6.81
CA ARG A 24 -1.94 12.31 5.36
C ARG A 24 -2.95 11.35 4.75
N VAL A 25 -3.19 10.20 5.41
CA VAL A 25 -4.22 9.25 4.97
C VAL A 25 -5.60 9.89 4.95
N ARG A 26 -5.96 10.66 5.98
CA ARG A 26 -7.22 11.40 6.03
C ARG A 26 -7.36 12.39 4.87
N VAL A 27 -6.32 13.14 4.55
CA VAL A 27 -6.33 14.08 3.41
C VAL A 27 -6.57 13.34 2.09
N LEU A 28 -5.95 12.18 1.89
CA LEU A 28 -6.17 11.35 0.69
C LEU A 28 -7.59 10.80 0.62
N LEU A 29 -8.16 10.40 1.75
CA LEU A 29 -9.55 9.96 1.84
C LEU A 29 -10.53 11.10 1.51
N GLU A 30 -10.35 12.26 2.15
CA GLU A 30 -11.23 13.42 1.99
C GLU A 30 -11.15 14.04 0.59
N SER A 31 -9.99 13.94 -0.07
CA SER A 31 -9.80 14.39 -1.47
C SER A 31 -10.26 13.37 -2.52
N GLY A 32 -10.60 12.14 -2.13
CA GLY A 32 -10.94 11.06 -3.06
C GLY A 32 -9.74 10.50 -3.84
N GLU A 33 -8.52 10.82 -3.42
CA GLU A 33 -7.28 10.36 -4.04
C GLU A 33 -6.77 9.02 -3.46
N ALA A 34 -7.33 8.57 -2.33
CA ALA A 34 -6.96 7.31 -1.70
C ALA A 34 -7.37 6.09 -2.53
N ALA A 35 -6.45 5.16 -2.70
CA ALA A 35 -6.67 3.84 -3.26
C ALA A 35 -5.91 2.78 -2.46
N TRP A 36 -6.23 1.52 -2.72
CA TRP A 36 -5.52 0.35 -2.19
C TRP A 36 -5.45 -0.74 -3.25
N CYS A 37 -4.87 -1.90 -2.95
CA CYS A 37 -4.84 -3.05 -3.85
C CYS A 37 -5.23 -4.33 -3.10
N PRO A 38 -5.53 -5.44 -3.81
CA PRO A 38 -5.91 -6.71 -3.18
C PRO A 38 -4.91 -7.24 -2.15
N LEU A 39 -3.61 -6.97 -2.34
CA LEU A 39 -2.58 -7.41 -1.39
C LEU A 39 -2.66 -6.63 -0.07
N VAL A 40 -2.78 -5.30 -0.13
CA VAL A 40 -2.98 -4.45 1.08
C VAL A 40 -4.27 -4.86 1.81
N GLN A 41 -5.36 -5.11 1.06
CA GLN A 41 -6.61 -5.61 1.65
C GLN A 41 -6.42 -6.93 2.40
N LEU A 42 -5.67 -7.87 1.80
CA LEU A 42 -5.38 -9.17 2.41
C LEU A 42 -4.57 -9.01 3.71
N GLU A 43 -3.54 -8.16 3.71
CA GLU A 43 -2.73 -7.90 4.89
C GLU A 43 -3.56 -7.27 6.02
N LEU A 44 -4.39 -6.27 5.71
CA LEU A 44 -5.29 -5.65 6.67
C LEU A 44 -6.31 -6.65 7.22
N TRP A 45 -6.87 -7.53 6.38
CA TRP A 45 -7.80 -8.55 6.82
C TRP A 45 -7.16 -9.58 7.75
N ASN A 46 -5.91 -9.95 7.47
CA ASN A 46 -5.12 -10.84 8.32
C ASN A 46 -4.72 -10.17 9.65
N GLY A 47 -4.50 -8.85 9.64
CA GLY A 47 -4.20 -8.05 10.83
C GLY A 47 -5.40 -7.72 11.71
N ALA A 48 -6.62 -7.76 11.18
CA ALA A 48 -7.86 -7.44 11.90
C ALA A 48 -8.20 -8.52 12.94
N ARG A 49 -8.20 -8.15 14.22
CA ARG A 49 -8.35 -9.05 15.38
C ARG A 49 -9.80 -9.28 15.79
N GLY A 50 -10.74 -8.45 15.35
CA GLY A 50 -12.13 -8.50 15.78
C GLY A 50 -13.16 -8.16 14.70
N ASN A 51 -14.43 -8.42 15.04
CA ASN A 51 -15.57 -8.19 14.14
C ASN A 51 -15.79 -6.72 13.79
N HIS A 52 -15.37 -5.79 14.65
CA HIS A 52 -15.48 -4.36 14.38
C HIS A 52 -14.55 -3.92 13.25
N GLU A 53 -13.25 -4.25 13.34
CA GLU A 53 -12.25 -3.89 12.33
C GLU A 53 -12.60 -4.49 10.96
N LYS A 54 -13.04 -5.77 10.95
CA LYS A 54 -13.50 -6.43 9.72
C LYS A 54 -14.71 -5.74 9.08
N ARG A 55 -15.63 -5.19 9.87
CA ARG A 55 -16.75 -4.40 9.34
C ARG A 55 -16.28 -3.09 8.72
N VAL A 56 -15.33 -2.40 9.35
CA VAL A 56 -14.72 -1.17 8.81
C VAL A 56 -14.03 -1.45 7.48
N LEU A 57 -13.18 -2.48 7.42
CA LEU A 57 -12.51 -2.87 6.17
C LEU A 57 -13.51 -3.22 5.07
N LYS A 58 -14.60 -3.93 5.40
CA LYS A 58 -15.65 -4.25 4.43
C LYS A 58 -16.35 -3.00 3.90
N GLN A 59 -16.62 -2.02 4.77
CA GLN A 59 -17.22 -0.76 4.35
C GLN A 59 -16.27 0.04 3.45
N MET A 60 -14.99 0.17 3.84
CA MET A 60 -13.97 0.80 3.01
C MET A 60 -13.84 0.12 1.64
N SER A 61 -14.01 -1.19 1.55
CA SER A 61 -13.96 -1.91 0.26
C SER A 61 -15.09 -1.63 -0.70
N ALA A 62 -16.20 -1.08 -0.21
CA ALA A 62 -17.28 -0.62 -1.07
C ALA A 62 -16.99 0.77 -1.67
N ASP A 63 -16.18 1.58 -0.98
CA ASP A 63 -16.01 3.00 -1.29
C ASP A 63 -14.64 3.33 -1.91
N LEU A 64 -13.60 2.54 -1.60
CA LEU A 64 -12.24 2.80 -2.07
C LEU A 64 -11.93 2.10 -3.40
N PRO A 65 -11.34 2.81 -4.37
CA PRO A 65 -10.80 2.21 -5.58
C PRO A 65 -9.76 1.13 -5.25
N SER A 66 -9.97 -0.08 -5.77
CA SER A 66 -9.00 -1.19 -5.72
C SER A 66 -8.23 -1.25 -7.03
N LEU A 67 -6.92 -0.99 -6.95
CA LEU A 67 -6.00 -1.13 -8.06
C LEU A 67 -5.72 -2.61 -8.33
N ASP A 68 -6.01 -3.06 -9.55
CA ASP A 68 -5.86 -4.47 -9.93
C ASP A 68 -4.40 -4.92 -9.91
N ILE A 69 -4.19 -6.15 -9.48
CA ILE A 69 -2.90 -6.87 -9.58
C ILE A 69 -3.03 -7.86 -10.74
N ASP A 70 -2.62 -7.42 -11.92
CA ASP A 70 -2.63 -8.21 -13.15
C ASP A 70 -1.24 -8.79 -13.48
N GLY A 71 -1.12 -9.46 -14.62
CA GLY A 71 0.17 -10.00 -15.09
C GLY A 71 1.25 -8.92 -15.32
N ALA A 72 0.85 -7.68 -15.65
CA ALA A 72 1.80 -6.59 -15.85
C ALA A 72 2.37 -6.09 -14.52
N VAL A 73 1.56 -6.09 -13.45
CA VAL A 73 2.08 -5.86 -12.08
C VAL A 73 3.16 -6.88 -11.73
N TRP A 74 2.95 -8.16 -12.06
CA TRP A 74 3.95 -9.21 -11.79
C TRP A 74 5.23 -9.02 -12.61
N ALA A 75 5.13 -8.65 -13.88
CA ALA A 75 6.30 -8.35 -14.71
C ALA A 75 7.14 -7.21 -14.09
N ILE A 76 6.48 -6.11 -13.70
CA ILE A 76 7.13 -4.98 -13.02
C ILE A 76 7.72 -5.42 -11.68
N ALA A 77 7.04 -6.27 -10.92
CA ALA A 77 7.55 -6.76 -9.63
C ALA A 77 8.85 -7.56 -9.79
N PHE A 78 8.98 -8.38 -10.83
CA PHE A 78 10.22 -9.12 -11.09
C PHE A 78 11.38 -8.19 -11.47
N GLU A 79 11.13 -7.20 -12.32
CA GLU A 79 12.13 -6.18 -12.67
C GLU A 79 12.54 -5.37 -11.43
N LEU A 80 11.56 -4.96 -10.62
CA LEU A 80 11.78 -4.22 -9.40
C LEU A 80 12.60 -5.02 -8.38
N ALA A 81 12.30 -6.31 -8.21
CA ALA A 81 13.08 -7.21 -7.35
C ALA A 81 14.53 -7.36 -7.82
N GLN A 82 14.75 -7.47 -9.13
CA GLN A 82 16.08 -7.53 -9.71
C GLN A 82 16.86 -6.23 -9.46
N MET A 83 16.24 -5.08 -9.70
CA MET A 83 16.85 -3.77 -9.47
C MET A 83 17.18 -3.54 -7.99
N ALA A 84 16.25 -3.85 -7.09
CA ALA A 84 16.46 -3.75 -5.65
C ALA A 84 17.70 -4.55 -5.23
N ARG A 85 17.79 -5.80 -5.69
CA ARG A 85 18.93 -6.68 -5.38
C ARG A 85 20.25 -6.16 -5.95
N GLN A 86 20.27 -5.62 -7.16
CA GLN A 86 21.47 -5.01 -7.75
C GLN A 86 21.98 -3.81 -6.95
N ARG A 87 21.08 -3.11 -6.25
CA ARG A 87 21.41 -1.98 -5.36
C ARG A 87 21.58 -2.37 -3.88
N GLY A 88 21.56 -3.66 -3.55
CA GLY A 88 21.69 -4.13 -2.18
C GLY A 88 20.47 -3.89 -1.29
N ILE A 89 19.32 -3.53 -1.87
CA ILE A 89 18.05 -3.33 -1.16
C ILE A 89 17.38 -4.69 -1.00
N THR A 90 17.05 -5.05 0.23
CA THR A 90 16.24 -6.23 0.56
C THR A 90 14.90 -5.76 1.07
N ALA A 91 13.82 -6.15 0.39
CA ALA A 91 12.45 -5.87 0.77
C ALA A 91 11.60 -7.16 0.68
N PRO A 92 10.55 -7.31 1.49
CA PRO A 92 9.56 -8.37 1.34
C PRO A 92 8.99 -8.45 -0.08
N ALA A 93 8.60 -9.64 -0.52
CA ALA A 93 7.98 -9.81 -1.83
C ALA A 93 6.61 -9.11 -1.93
N THR A 94 5.90 -8.99 -0.81
CA THR A 94 4.63 -8.25 -0.69
C THR A 94 4.83 -6.77 -0.98
N ASP A 95 5.82 -6.16 -0.32
CA ASP A 95 6.25 -4.78 -0.52
C ASP A 95 6.60 -4.49 -1.99
N ILE A 96 7.41 -5.36 -2.60
CA ILE A 96 7.75 -5.24 -4.02
C ILE A 96 6.50 -5.29 -4.91
N LEU A 97 5.54 -6.17 -4.61
CA LEU A 97 4.31 -6.29 -5.37
C LEU A 97 3.41 -5.05 -5.22
N VAL A 98 3.31 -4.48 -4.01
CA VAL A 98 2.57 -3.23 -3.76
C VAL A 98 3.20 -2.07 -4.53
N ALA A 99 4.52 -1.91 -4.45
CA ALA A 99 5.24 -0.88 -5.19
C ALA A 99 5.09 -1.05 -6.72
N ALA A 100 5.15 -2.28 -7.22
CA ALA A 100 4.89 -2.59 -8.62
C ALA A 100 3.45 -2.27 -9.05
N CYS A 101 2.46 -2.52 -8.18
CA CYS A 101 1.07 -2.16 -8.42
C CYS A 101 0.91 -0.65 -8.55
N ALA A 102 1.49 0.14 -7.62
CA ALA A 102 1.47 1.59 -7.70
C ALA A 102 2.09 2.09 -9.03
N ARG A 103 3.25 1.55 -9.43
CA ARG A 103 3.91 1.87 -10.70
C ARG A 103 3.05 1.55 -11.92
N ARG A 104 2.45 0.35 -11.97
CA ARG A 104 1.60 -0.09 -13.08
C ARG A 104 0.46 0.89 -13.37
N HIS A 105 -0.11 1.46 -12.31
CA HIS A 105 -1.26 2.36 -12.35
C HIS A 105 -0.88 3.84 -12.33
N GLY A 106 0.42 4.17 -12.29
CA GLY A 106 0.89 5.56 -12.18
C GLY A 106 0.44 6.24 -10.88
N ALA A 107 0.19 5.46 -9.83
CA ALA A 107 -0.26 5.97 -8.54
C ALA A 107 0.93 6.39 -7.67
N GLY A 108 0.73 7.43 -6.86
CA GLY A 108 1.63 7.70 -5.73
C GLY A 108 1.55 6.57 -4.69
N ILE A 109 2.48 6.56 -3.73
CA ILE A 109 2.44 5.63 -2.60
C ILE A 109 2.51 6.38 -1.27
N GLU A 110 1.57 6.10 -0.37
CA GLU A 110 1.57 6.60 1.00
C GLU A 110 1.90 5.43 1.93
N HIS A 111 2.94 5.59 2.75
CA HIS A 111 3.47 4.54 3.60
C HIS A 111 4.09 5.10 4.87
N ALA A 112 4.36 4.22 5.82
CA ALA A 112 5.21 4.47 6.99
C ALA A 112 6.37 3.45 7.09
N ASP A 113 6.69 2.79 5.97
CA ASP A 113 7.71 1.74 5.86
C ASP A 113 8.96 2.21 5.08
N LYS A 114 10.16 1.89 5.57
CA LYS A 114 11.44 2.19 4.90
C LYS A 114 11.67 1.34 3.65
N HIS A 115 11.08 0.15 3.56
CA HIS A 115 11.11 -0.67 2.35
C HIS A 115 10.41 0.03 1.20
N MET A 116 9.24 0.64 1.45
CA MET A 116 8.52 1.43 0.46
C MET A 116 9.33 2.65 -0.01
N GLU A 117 9.97 3.35 0.93
CA GLU A 117 10.86 4.48 0.63
C GLU A 117 11.95 4.05 -0.36
N ALA A 118 12.71 3.00 -0.02
CA ALA A 118 13.79 2.48 -0.84
C ALA A 118 13.32 1.96 -2.21
N LEU A 119 12.12 1.36 -2.30
CA LEU A 119 11.56 0.88 -3.57
C LEU A 119 11.07 2.03 -4.45
N SER A 120 10.59 3.13 -3.87
CA SER A 120 10.12 4.31 -4.61
C SER A 120 11.24 5.08 -5.31
N GLU A 121 12.45 5.04 -4.77
CA GLU A 121 13.64 5.68 -5.34
C GLU A 121 14.24 4.92 -6.54
N LEU A 122 13.83 3.66 -6.75
CA LEU A 122 14.28 2.89 -7.90
C LEU A 122 13.67 3.49 -9.19
N PRO A 123 14.42 3.60 -10.31
CA PRO A 123 13.87 4.08 -11.57
C PRO A 123 12.66 3.26 -12.02
N THR A 124 11.71 3.92 -12.67
CA THR A 124 10.59 3.32 -13.40
C THR A 124 11.03 2.80 -14.76
#